data_AF-A0A843YYB9-F1
#
_entry.id   AF-A0A843YYB9-F1
#
_cell.length_a   1.000
_cell.length_b   1.000
_cell.length_c   1.000
_cell.angle_alpha   90.00
_cell.angle_beta   90.00
_cell.angle_gamma   90.00
#
_symmetry.space_group_name_H-M   'P 1'
#
loop_
_entity.id
_entity.type
_entity.pdbx_description
1 polymer ?
#
loop_
_entity_poly.entity_id
_entity_poly.type
_entity_poly.pdbx_seq_one_letter_code
_entity_poly.pdbx_strand_id
1 'polypeptide(L)'
;MKTKVYPPAEVAHILRQLLGPIRAWGNALQDMRRGKTDICGCVLLPACRIRDARAWRPYYAASDIAAFVKTVRCANPEALPSVIPHFDVVEIDPADCRGWSKRKLKVIPTTPVAAI
;
A
#
# COMPACT_ATOMS: atom_id res chain seq x y z
N MET A 1 12.09 8.09 -26.40
CA MET A 1 12.29 7.53 -25.04
C MET A 1 11.17 6.55 -24.74
N LYS A 2 11.46 5.40 -24.12
CA LYS A 2 10.43 4.43 -23.67
C LYS A 2 10.23 4.61 -22.16
N THR A 3 9.00 4.68 -21.68
CA THR A 3 8.68 4.79 -20.25
C THR A 3 7.86 3.60 -19.79
N LYS A 4 8.06 3.16 -18.54
CA LYS A 4 7.24 2.12 -17.92
C LYS A 4 5.95 2.75 -17.42
N VAL A 5 4.83 2.10 -17.71
CA VAL A 5 3.52 2.54 -17.27
C VAL A 5 2.79 1.41 -16.54
N TYR A 6 2.02 1.77 -15.53
CA TYR A 6 1.35 0.81 -14.65
C TYR A 6 -0.17 1.02 -14.63
N PRO A 7 -0.97 -0.06 -14.55
CA PRO A 7 -2.41 0.04 -14.38
C PRO A 7 -2.76 0.50 -12.96
N PRO A 8 -4.00 0.98 -12.70
CA PRO A 8 -4.35 1.60 -11.43
C PRO A 8 -4.22 0.68 -10.21
N ALA A 9 -4.48 -0.62 -10.38
CA ALA A 9 -4.35 -1.62 -9.31
C ALA A 9 -2.88 -1.77 -8.87
N GLU A 10 -1.97 -1.85 -9.85
CA GLU A 10 -0.53 -1.95 -9.59
C GLU A 10 0.01 -0.68 -8.93
N VAL A 11 -0.45 0.49 -9.39
CA VAL A 11 -0.08 1.76 -8.77
C VAL A 11 -0.57 1.83 -7.33
N ALA A 12 -1.81 1.41 -7.05
CA ALA A 12 -2.33 1.38 -5.69
C ALA A 12 -1.50 0.45 -4.77
N HIS A 13 -1.03 -0.68 -5.31
CA HIS A 13 -0.14 -1.58 -4.59
C HIS A 13 1.22 -0.93 -4.30
N ILE A 14 1.87 -0.34 -5.31
CA ILE A 14 3.15 0.37 -5.17
C ILE A 14 3.04 1.50 -4.14
N LEU A 15 1.99 2.32 -4.22
CA LEU A 15 1.77 3.41 -3.27
C LEU A 15 1.56 2.90 -1.84
N ARG A 16 0.84 1.78 -1.66
CA ARG A 16 0.70 1.14 -0.34
C ARG A 16 2.03 0.68 0.22
N GLN A 17 2.88 0.06 -0.60
CA GLN A 17 4.20 -0.39 -0.19
C GLN A 17 5.12 0.78 0.19
N LEU A 18 5.07 1.88 -0.57
CA LEU A 18 6.02 2.99 -0.42
C LEU A 18 5.58 4.08 0.57
N LEU A 19 4.28 4.33 0.70
CA LEU A 19 3.72 5.41 1.52
C LEU A 19 2.85 4.90 2.66
N GLY A 20 2.68 3.59 2.76
CA GLY A 20 1.89 2.99 3.81
C GLY A 20 0.39 2.93 3.50
N PRO A 21 -0.41 2.42 4.45
CA PRO A 21 -1.86 2.35 4.36
C PRO A 21 -2.54 3.69 4.73
N ILE A 22 -1.87 4.83 4.54
CA ILE A 22 -2.41 6.16 4.88
C ILE A 22 -3.72 6.47 4.14
N ARG A 23 -3.99 5.78 3.02
CA ARG A 23 -5.22 5.86 2.25
C ARG A 23 -5.61 4.52 1.63
N ALA A 24 -6.88 4.41 1.29
CA ALA A 24 -7.38 3.43 0.32
C ALA A 24 -6.95 3.84 -1.10
N TRP A 25 -5.70 3.55 -1.47
CA TRP A 25 -5.07 4.05 -2.70
C TRP A 25 -5.86 3.81 -3.99
N GLY A 26 -6.56 2.68 -4.12
CA GLY A 26 -7.41 2.41 -5.29
C GLY A 26 -8.52 3.46 -5.47
N ASN A 27 -9.21 3.81 -4.38
CA ASN A 27 -10.25 4.84 -4.38
C ASN A 27 -9.64 6.24 -4.51
N ALA A 28 -8.54 6.50 -3.79
CA ALA A 28 -7.85 7.78 -3.84
C ALA A 28 -7.41 8.14 -5.28
N LEU A 29 -6.83 7.19 -6.02
CA LEU A 29 -6.47 7.38 -7.43
C LEU A 29 -7.69 7.69 -8.30
N GLN A 30 -8.85 7.10 -8.01
CA GLN A 30 -10.08 7.39 -8.74
C GLN A 30 -10.62 8.79 -8.44
N ASP A 31 -10.57 9.19 -7.19
CA ASP A 31 -11.04 10.50 -6.74
C ASP A 31 -10.11 11.62 -7.20
N MET A 32 -8.79 11.41 -7.21
CA MET A 32 -7.80 12.33 -7.77
C MET A 32 -8.09 12.63 -9.24
N ARG A 33 -8.37 11.59 -10.05
CA ARG A 33 -8.75 11.77 -11.47
C ARG A 33 -10.03 12.57 -11.66
N ARG A 34 -10.91 12.58 -10.66
CA ARG A 34 -12.18 13.33 -10.66
C ARG A 34 -12.05 14.70 -10.01
N GLY A 35 -10.84 15.09 -9.56
CA GLY A 35 -10.61 16.35 -8.85
C GLY A 35 -11.26 16.40 -7.46
N LYS A 36 -11.55 15.24 -6.86
CA LYS A 36 -12.27 15.15 -5.57
C LYS A 36 -11.36 15.08 -4.36
N THR A 37 -10.09 14.74 -4.55
CA THR A 37 -9.14 14.57 -3.45
C THR A 37 -7.71 14.82 -3.92
N ASP A 38 -6.88 15.17 -2.96
CA ASP A 38 -5.43 15.29 -3.04
C ASP A 38 -4.80 14.69 -1.77
N ILE A 39 -3.49 14.49 -1.80
CA ILE A 39 -2.72 14.05 -0.62
C ILE A 39 -1.66 15.11 -0.35
N CYS A 40 -1.88 15.90 0.70
CA CYS A 40 -0.98 16.99 1.07
C CYS A 40 -0.76 17.97 -0.11
N GLY A 41 -1.82 18.32 -0.84
CA GLY A 41 -1.76 19.14 -2.05
C GLY A 41 -1.24 18.42 -3.30
N CYS A 42 -0.87 17.13 -3.20
CA CYS A 42 -0.33 16.36 -4.32
C CYS A 42 -1.42 15.52 -5.00
N VAL A 43 -1.43 15.52 -6.32
CA VAL A 43 -2.35 14.72 -7.15
C VAL A 43 -1.55 13.89 -8.13
N LEU A 44 -1.85 12.59 -8.22
CA LEU A 44 -1.26 11.70 -9.22
C LEU A 44 -2.27 11.48 -10.37
N LEU A 45 -1.93 11.96 -11.56
CA LEU A 45 -2.75 11.83 -12.77
C LEU A 45 -2.19 10.74 -13.72
N PRO A 46 -3.05 10.09 -14.51
CA PRO A 46 -2.62 9.13 -15.53
C PRO A 46 -1.83 9.83 -16.64
N ALA A 47 -0.74 9.21 -17.07
CA ALA A 47 0.05 9.68 -18.21
C ALA A 47 -0.60 9.32 -19.56
N CYS A 48 -1.33 8.19 -19.61
CA CYS A 48 -1.96 7.73 -20.84
C CYS A 48 -3.18 6.84 -20.57
N ARG A 49 -3.84 6.40 -21.66
CA ARG A 49 -4.86 5.36 -21.64
C ARG A 49 -4.42 4.20 -22.54
N ILE A 50 -4.61 2.98 -22.08
CA ILE A 50 -4.37 1.76 -22.87
C ILE A 50 -5.69 1.01 -22.99
N ARG A 51 -5.98 0.53 -24.20
CA ARG A 51 -7.16 -0.27 -24.48
C ARG A 51 -6.90 -1.70 -23.99
N ASP A 52 -7.67 -2.10 -23.00
CA ASP A 52 -7.81 -3.49 -22.56
C ASP A 52 -8.94 -4.15 -23.40
N ALA A 53 -9.16 -5.46 -23.24
CA ALA A 53 -10.14 -6.23 -24.02
C ALA A 53 -11.56 -5.62 -24.03
N ARG A 54 -11.92 -4.83 -23.00
CA ARG A 54 -13.27 -4.27 -22.83
C ARG A 54 -13.35 -2.74 -22.76
N ALA A 55 -12.27 -2.03 -22.41
CA ALA A 55 -12.34 -0.59 -22.16
C ALA A 55 -10.96 0.11 -22.22
N TRP A 56 -10.98 1.41 -22.46
CA TRP A 56 -9.82 2.28 -22.26
C TRP A 56 -9.59 2.50 -20.76
N ARG A 57 -8.45 2.04 -20.25
CA ARG A 57 -8.07 2.17 -18.84
C ARG A 57 -6.94 3.19 -18.69
N PRO A 58 -6.92 3.99 -17.60
CA PRO A 58 -5.83 4.92 -17.32
C PRO A 58 -4.57 4.18 -16.87
N TYR A 59 -3.41 4.67 -17.28
CA TYR A 59 -2.09 4.15 -16.92
C TYR A 59 -1.19 5.29 -16.45
N TYR A 60 -0.32 4.99 -15.49
CA TYR A 60 0.52 5.97 -14.79
C TYR A 60 1.99 5.71 -15.08
N ALA A 61 2.76 6.76 -15.38
CA ALA A 61 4.19 6.62 -15.66
C ALA A 61 4.98 6.39 -14.36
N ALA A 62 6.00 5.53 -14.45
CA ALA A 62 6.92 5.25 -13.34
C ALA A 62 7.56 6.53 -12.78
N SER A 63 7.90 7.48 -13.65
CA SER A 63 8.46 8.78 -13.27
C SER A 63 7.52 9.58 -12.38
N ASP A 64 6.24 9.60 -12.73
CA ASP A 64 5.23 10.42 -12.06
C ASP A 64 4.88 9.81 -10.71
N ILE A 65 4.83 8.47 -10.64
CA ILE A 65 4.67 7.74 -9.37
C ILE A 65 5.85 8.06 -8.44
N ALA A 66 7.09 7.99 -8.93
CA ALA A 66 8.28 8.28 -8.13
C ALA A 66 8.32 9.73 -7.64
N ALA A 67 7.99 10.68 -8.52
CA ALA A 67 7.88 12.09 -8.18
C ALA A 67 6.80 12.31 -7.11
N PHE A 68 5.60 11.74 -7.30
CA PHE A 68 4.50 11.82 -6.34
C PHE A 68 4.89 11.27 -4.97
N VAL A 69 5.50 10.08 -4.90
CA VAL A 69 5.97 9.48 -3.64
C VAL A 69 6.97 10.38 -2.93
N LYS A 70 7.92 10.97 -3.68
CA LYS A 70 8.89 11.90 -3.11
C LYS A 70 8.22 13.13 -2.51
N THR A 71 7.29 13.75 -3.24
CA THR A 71 6.59 14.96 -2.76
C THR A 71 5.72 14.66 -1.56
N VAL A 72 4.99 13.54 -1.55
CA VAL A 72 4.15 13.13 -0.42
C VAL A 72 5.00 12.85 0.81
N ARG A 73 6.16 12.20 0.69
CA ARG A 73 7.09 11.98 1.82
C ARG A 73 7.65 13.29 2.38
N CYS A 74 7.97 14.26 1.51
CA CYS A 74 8.41 15.57 1.97
C CYS A 74 7.31 16.31 2.73
N ALA A 75 6.05 16.17 2.32
CA ALA A 75 4.92 16.84 2.96
C ALA A 75 4.38 16.09 4.19
N ASN A 76 4.54 14.76 4.24
CA ASN A 76 4.13 13.91 5.34
C ASN A 76 5.25 12.91 5.69
N PRO A 77 6.09 13.25 6.69
CA PRO A 77 7.15 12.37 7.17
C PRO A 77 6.67 11.03 7.74
N GLU A 78 5.41 10.92 8.14
CA GLU A 78 4.81 9.67 8.65
C GLU A 78 4.43 8.70 7.52
N ALA A 79 4.45 9.15 6.26
CA ALA A 79 4.22 8.31 5.08
C ALA A 79 5.44 7.42 4.81
N LEU A 80 5.61 6.41 5.65
CA LEU A 80 6.71 5.46 5.62
C LEU A 80 6.34 4.22 4.79
N PRO A 81 7.34 3.52 4.20
CA PRO A 81 7.10 2.24 3.59
C PRO A 81 6.54 1.29 4.64
N SER A 82 5.29 0.86 4.48
CA SER A 82 4.72 -0.12 5.39
C SER A 82 5.08 -1.51 4.91
N VAL A 83 5.97 -2.20 5.62
CA VAL A 83 5.68 -3.55 6.17
C VAL A 83 6.59 -3.80 7.37
N ILE A 84 6.15 -3.47 8.59
CA ILE A 84 6.46 -4.34 9.73
C ILE A 84 5.19 -5.17 9.91
N PRO A 85 5.20 -6.47 9.57
CA PRO A 85 4.03 -7.30 9.78
C PRO A 85 3.76 -7.33 11.28
N HIS A 86 2.52 -7.03 11.67
CA HIS A 86 2.09 -7.27 13.03
C HIS A 86 1.97 -8.79 13.21
N PHE A 87 2.75 -9.34 14.14
CA PHE A 87 2.70 -10.74 14.49
C PHE A 87 2.52 -10.87 16.00
N ASP A 88 1.70 -11.84 16.40
CA ASP A 88 1.60 -12.29 17.78
C ASP A 88 2.41 -13.58 17.93
N VAL A 89 3.21 -13.67 18.99
CA VAL A 89 3.93 -14.91 19.33
C VAL A 89 3.00 -15.75 20.21
N VAL A 90 2.72 -16.97 19.75
CA VAL A 90 1.89 -17.94 20.47
C VAL A 90 2.68 -19.23 20.71
N GLU A 91 2.47 -19.84 21.87
CA GLU A 91 3.00 -21.17 22.17
C GLU A 91 2.08 -22.24 21.58
N ILE A 92 2.61 -23.12 20.73
CA ILE A 92 1.88 -24.22 20.12
C ILE A 92 2.42 -25.54 20.68
N ASP A 93 1.58 -26.29 21.38
CA ASP A 93 1.90 -27.66 21.79
C ASP A 93 1.76 -28.61 20.58
N PRO A 94 2.85 -29.26 20.14
CA PRO A 94 2.81 -30.16 18.99
C PRO A 94 1.97 -31.43 19.24
N ALA A 95 1.67 -31.77 20.49
CA ALA A 95 0.78 -32.87 20.83
C ALA A 95 -0.71 -32.48 20.81
N ASP A 96 -1.05 -31.19 20.65
CA ASP A 96 -2.44 -30.73 20.63
C ASP A 96 -3.14 -31.01 19.29
N CYS A 97 -3.87 -32.13 19.23
CA CYS A 97 -4.67 -32.52 18.07
C CYS A 97 -6.05 -31.84 17.96
N ARG A 98 -6.38 -30.85 18.80
CA ARG A 98 -7.69 -30.17 18.75
C ARG A 98 -7.84 -29.33 17.47
N GLY A 99 -9.05 -29.21 16.93
CA GLY A 99 -9.31 -28.32 15.79
C GLY A 99 -9.09 -26.84 16.11
N TRP A 100 -8.75 -26.02 15.09
CA TRP A 100 -8.36 -24.60 15.26
C TRP A 100 -9.34 -23.77 16.10
N SER A 101 -10.64 -24.01 15.96
CA SER A 101 -11.70 -23.28 16.68
C SER A 101 -11.71 -23.54 18.19
N LYS A 102 -11.06 -24.61 18.65
CA LYS A 102 -10.93 -24.99 20.07
C LYS A 102 -9.55 -24.68 20.65
N ARG A 103 -8.59 -24.24 19.83
CA ARG A 103 -7.21 -23.89 20.25
C ARG A 103 -7.15 -22.44 20.73
N LYS A 104 -7.54 -22.22 21.99
CA LYS A 104 -7.35 -20.93 22.67
C LYS A 104 -5.90 -20.85 23.15
N LEU A 105 -5.00 -20.37 22.28
CA LEU A 105 -3.59 -20.20 22.61
C LEU A 105 -3.36 -18.93 23.44
N LYS A 106 -2.40 -18.98 24.36
CA LYS A 106 -1.97 -17.80 25.09
C LYS A 106 -1.02 -16.99 24.22
N VAL A 107 -1.32 -15.71 24.04
CA VAL A 107 -0.40 -14.76 23.41
C VAL A 107 0.70 -14.43 24.41
N ILE A 108 1.96 -14.62 24.00
CA ILE A 108 3.11 -14.24 24.81
C ILE A 108 3.33 -12.74 24.60
N PRO A 109 3.41 -11.93 25.68
CA PRO A 109 3.74 -10.51 25.54
C PRO A 109 5.12 -10.39 24.92
N THR A 110 5.18 -9.88 23.69
CA THR A 110 6.45 -9.60 23.03
C THR A 110 6.99 -8.32 23.65
N THR A 111 8.06 -8.42 24.44
CA THR A 111 8.77 -7.22 24.93
C THR A 111 9.33 -6.48 23.71
N PRO A 112 9.00 -5.20 23.48
CA PRO A 112 9.57 -4.47 22.36
C PRO A 112 11.08 -4.34 22.58
N VAL A 113 11.87 -5.03 21.78
CA VAL A 113 13.32 -4.78 21.70
C VAL A 113 13.47 -3.38 21.13
N ALA A 114 14.00 -2.46 21.93
CA ALA A 114 14.33 -1.11 21.51
C ALA A 114 15.22 -1.19 20.25
N ALA A 115 14.79 -0.52 19.17
CA ALA A 115 15.58 -0.37 17.97
C ALA A 115 16.88 0.39 18.31
N ILE A 116 18.03 -0.20 17.98
CA ILE A 116 19.36 0.44 17.98
C ILE A 116 19.50 1.28 16.72
#